data_AF-A0A949UX53-F1
#
_entry.id   AF-A0A949UX53-F1
#
_cell.length_a   1.000
_cell.length_b   1.000
_cell.length_c   1.000
_cell.angle_alpha   90.00
_cell.angle_beta   90.00
_cell.angle_gamma   90.00
#
_symmetry.space_group_name_H-M   'P 1'
#
loop_
_entity.id
_entity.type
_entity.pdbx_description
1 polymer ?
#
loop_
_entity_poly.entity_id
_entity_poly.type
_entity_poly.pdbx_seq_one_letter_code
_entity_poly.pdbx_strand_id
1 'polypeptide(L)' 'MPLSWNEIKSRALAFSRNWVDAANEDAEAKPFWIDFFEIFGITNKRVASFEHNVKKHGGGQGFVDLFWPGMLLVEQKSR' A
#
# COMPACT_ATOMS: atom_id res chain seq x y z
N MET A 1 16.59 -15.09 4.27
CA MET A 1 17.50 -13.99 4.68
C MET A 1 16.75 -12.68 4.51
N PRO A 2 16.91 -11.71 5.42
CA PRO A 2 16.35 -10.37 5.23
C PRO A 2 16.94 -9.75 3.95
N LEU A 3 16.15 -8.93 3.25
CA LEU A 3 16.62 -8.24 2.03
C LEU A 3 17.79 -7.32 2.37
N SER A 4 18.77 -7.26 1.46
CA SER A 4 19.86 -6.30 1.59
C SER A 4 19.39 -4.88 1.24
N TRP A 5 20.05 -3.86 1.80
CA TRP A 5 19.78 -2.46 1.44
C TRP A 5 19.94 -2.17 -0.06
N ASN A 6 20.91 -2.83 -0.72
CA ASN A 6 21.11 -2.69 -2.16
C ASN A 6 19.91 -3.23 -2.95
N GLU A 7 19.34 -4.34 -2.49
CA GLU A 7 18.16 -4.94 -3.11
C GLU A 7 16.91 -4.10 -2.90
N ILE A 8 16.67 -3.61 -1.68
CA ILE A 8 15.59 -2.66 -1.38
C ILE A 8 15.70 -1.41 -2.27
N LYS A 9 16.91 -0.84 -2.39
CA LYS A 9 17.15 0.32 -3.25
C LYS A 9 16.86 0.02 -4.73
N SER A 10 17.28 -1.13 -5.23
CA SER A 10 17.02 -1.54 -6.61
C SER A 10 15.52 -1.72 -6.89
N ARG A 11 14.79 -2.36 -5.97
CA ARG A 11 13.33 -2.53 -6.06
C ARG A 11 12.60 -1.19 -5.98
N ALA A 12 12.99 -0.30 -5.08
CA ALA A 12 12.40 1.03 -4.96
C ALA A 12 12.58 1.87 -6.24
N LEU A 13 13.76 1.77 -6.88
CA LEU A 13 14.01 2.46 -8.15
C LEU A 13 13.12 1.91 -9.27
N ALA A 14 12.94 0.59 -9.35
CA ALA A 14 12.05 -0.04 -10.32
C ALA A 14 10.59 0.38 -10.09
N PHE A 15 10.14 0.33 -8.84
CA PHE A 15 8.81 0.79 -8.43
C PHE A 15 8.53 2.21 -8.89
N SER A 16 9.43 3.15 -8.59
CA SER A 16 9.27 4.56 -8.96
C SER A 16 9.16 4.77 -10.47
N ARG A 17 9.81 3.93 -11.29
CA ARG A 17 9.73 4.00 -12.75
C ARG A 17 8.42 3.41 -13.27
N ASN A 18 7.97 2.31 -12.68
CA ASN A 18 6.74 1.64 -13.09
C ASN A 18 5.49 2.50 -12.81
N TRP A 19 5.50 3.25 -11.72
CA TRP A 19 4.35 4.03 -11.26
C TRP A 19 4.46 5.54 -11.56
N VAL A 20 5.37 5.95 -12.45
CA VAL A 20 5.60 7.38 -12.76
C VAL A 20 4.39 8.08 -13.37
N ASP A 21 3.60 7.35 -14.17
CA ASP A 21 2.41 7.86 -14.87
C ASP A 21 1.09 7.44 -14.20
N ALA A 22 1.16 6.92 -12.97
CA ALA A 22 -0.01 6.48 -12.21
C ALA A 22 -0.97 7.66 -11.99
N ALA A 23 -2.23 7.49 -12.35
CA ALA A 23 -3.21 8.57 -12.36
C ALA A 23 -4.65 8.11 -12.07
N ASN A 24 -4.93 6.80 -12.11
CA ASN A 24 -6.27 6.26 -11.95
C ASN A 24 -6.40 5.55 -10.59
N GLU A 25 -6.88 6.30 -9.59
CA GLU A 25 -7.02 5.82 -8.22
C GLU A 25 -7.79 4.49 -8.11
N ASP A 26 -8.97 4.40 -8.73
CA ASP A 26 -9.85 3.23 -8.63
C ASP A 26 -9.21 1.96 -9.19
N ALA A 27 -8.44 2.08 -10.28
CA ALA A 27 -7.82 0.95 -10.94
C ALA A 27 -6.44 0.59 -10.36
N GLU A 28 -5.71 1.59 -9.87
CA GLU A 28 -4.28 1.49 -9.60
C GLU A 28 -3.93 1.44 -8.10
N ALA A 29 -4.84 1.83 -7.20
CA ALA A 29 -4.53 1.91 -5.77
C ALA A 29 -4.07 0.58 -5.16
N LYS A 30 -4.85 -0.48 -5.39
CA LYS A 30 -4.53 -1.83 -4.88
C LYS A 30 -3.18 -2.36 -5.43
N PRO A 31 -2.95 -2.42 -6.75
CA PRO A 31 -1.67 -2.89 -7.28
C PRO A 31 -0.49 -2.00 -6.88
N PHE A 32 -0.67 -0.67 -6.78
CA PHE A 32 0.37 0.24 -6.30
C PHE A 32 0.88 -0.15 -4.91
N TRP A 33 -0.02 -0.37 -3.95
CA TRP A 33 0.38 -0.75 -2.59
C TRP A 33 1.00 -2.15 -2.52
N ILE A 34 0.48 -3.10 -3.31
CA ILE A 34 1.07 -4.45 -3.38
C ILE A 34 2.52 -4.36 -3.85
N ASP A 35 2.77 -3.65 -4.94
CA ASP A 35 4.12 -3.46 -5.49
C ASP A 35 5.02 -2.68 -4.52
N PHE A 36 4.46 -1.70 -3.81
CA PHE A 36 5.20 -0.93 -2.80
C PHE A 36 5.69 -1.83 -1.65
N PHE A 37 4.85 -2.73 -1.14
CA PHE A 37 5.25 -3.67 -0.08
C PHE A 37 6.26 -4.70 -0.57
N GLU A 38 6.22 -5.07 -1.84
CA GLU A 38 7.19 -5.99 -2.45
C GLU A 38 8.62 -5.42 -2.46
N ILE A 39 8.79 -4.09 -2.45
CA ILE A 39 10.10 -3.43 -2.23
C ILE A 39 10.77 -3.96 -0.96
N PHE A 40 9.98 -4.20 0.09
CA PHE A 40 10.43 -4.67 1.40
C PHE A 40 10.29 -6.19 1.56
N GLY A 41 9.92 -6.91 0.51
CA GLY A 41 9.71 -8.36 0.54
C GLY A 41 8.44 -8.78 1.28
N ILE A 42 7.50 -7.85 1.50
CA ILE A 42 6.22 -8.12 2.15
C ILE A 42 5.22 -8.53 1.07
N THR A 43 5.05 -9.84 0.88
CA THR A 43 4.15 -10.41 -0.14
C THR A 43 2.90 -11.05 0.45
N ASN A 44 2.80 -11.08 1.78
CA ASN A 44 1.72 -11.78 2.48
C ASN A 44 0.43 -10.96 2.43
N LYS A 45 -0.55 -11.42 1.63
CA LYS A 45 -1.89 -10.84 1.50
C LYS A 45 -2.69 -10.74 2.81
N ARG A 46 -2.20 -11.30 3.92
CA ARG A 46 -2.84 -11.23 5.24
C ARG A 46 -2.37 -10.07 6.12
N VAL A 47 -1.28 -9.38 5.76
CA VAL A 47 -0.73 -8.30 6.61
C VAL A 47 -1.53 -7.01 6.53
N ALA A 48 -2.15 -6.75 5.38
CA ALA A 48 -2.95 -5.57 5.14
C ALA A 48 -4.29 -5.96 4.52
N SER A 49 -5.36 -5.33 4.99
CA SER A 49 -6.69 -5.44 4.41
C SER A 49 -6.96 -4.20 3.56
N PHE A 50 -7.34 -4.40 2.31
CA PHE A 50 -7.81 -3.33 1.43
C PHE A 50 -9.30 -3.06 1.69
N GLU A 51 -9.74 -1.82 1.49
CA GLU A 51 -11.15 -1.40 1.61
C GLU A 51 -11.76 -1.78 2.98
N HIS A 52 -11.01 -1.55 4.05
CA HIS A 52 -11.43 -1.97 5.38
C HIS A 52 -12.53 -1.05 5.93
N ASN A 53 -13.67 -1.64 6.30
CA ASN A 53 -14.75 -0.94 6.99
C ASN A 53 -14.31 -0.56 8.40
N VAL A 54 -14.25 0.74 8.68
CA VAL A 54 -13.91 1.29 10.00
C VAL A 54 -15.12 1.98 10.62
N LYS A 55 -15.27 1.81 11.95
CA LYS A 55 -16.19 2.63 12.73
C LYS A 55 -15.48 3.93 13.09
N LYS A 56 -16.00 5.04 12.59
CA LYS A 56 -15.52 6.37 12.94
C LYS A 56 -15.92 6.71 14.37
N HIS A 57 -15.12 7.54 15.02
CA HIS A 57 -15.48 8.11 16.31
C HIS A 57 -16.78 8.90 16.16
N GLY A 58 -17.77 8.65 17.03
CA GLY A 58 -19.12 9.22 16.90
C GLY A 58 -20.15 8.32 16.20
N GLY A 59 -19.82 7.07 15.89
CA GLY A 59 -20.80 6.05 15.45
C GLY A 59 -21.04 5.96 13.95
N GLY A 60 -20.37 6.80 13.15
CA GLY A 60 -20.40 6.70 11.69
C GLY A 60 -19.61 5.51 11.15
N GLN A 61 -19.92 5.07 9.94
CA GLN A 61 -19.10 4.11 9.18
C GLN A 61 -18.24 4.84 8.17
N GLY A 62 -17.08 4.28 7.87
CA GLY A 62 -16.17 4.76 6.85
C GLY A 62 -15.36 3.62 6.24
N PHE A 63 -14.65 3.95 5.18
CA PHE A 63 -13.71 3.07 4.53
C PHE A 63 -12.32 3.68 4.61
N VAL A 64 -11.32 2.81 4.63
CA VAL A 64 -9.92 3.17 4.44
C VAL A 64 -9.36 2.28 3.34
N ASP A 65 -8.50 2.85 2.50
CA ASP A 65 -8.01 2.16 1.31
C ASP A 65 -7.13 0.98 1.68
N LEU A 66 -6.30 1.16 2.70
CA LEU A 66 -5.51 0.08 3.28
C LEU A 66 -5.36 0.21 4.79
N PHE A 67 -5.51 -0.93 5.47
CA PHE A 67 -5.29 -1.05 6.90
C PHE A 67 -4.36 -2.20 7.25
N TRP A 68 -3.26 -1.87 7.92
CA TRP A 68 -2.36 -2.81 8.60
C TRP A 68 -2.37 -2.53 10.11
N PRO A 69 -3.05 -3.37 10.90
CA PRO A 69 -3.16 -3.19 12.36
C PRO A 69 -1.82 -2.97 13.06
N GLY A 70 -1.71 -1.86 13.81
CA GLY A 70 -0.53 -1.52 14.61
C GLY A 70 0.69 -1.04 13.82
N MET A 71 0.57 -0.89 12.50
CA MET A 71 1.69 -0.54 11.62
C MET A 71 1.38 0.62 10.69
N LEU A 72 0.27 0.55 9.94
CA LEU A 72 -0.01 1.49 8.87
C LEU A 72 -1.51 1.65 8.63
N LEU A 73 -1.94 2.90 8.44
CA LEU A 73 -3.26 3.26 7.92
C LEU A 73 -3.04 4.16 6.72
N VAL A 74 -3.72 3.86 5.61
CA VAL A 74 -3.56 4.59 4.35
C VAL A 74 -4.91 5.09 3.87
N GLU A 75 -4.90 6.35 3.47
CA GLU A 75 -5.85 6.95 2.55
C GLU A 75 -5.07 7.33 1.29
N GLN A 76 -5.37 6.70 0.16
CA GLN A 76 -4.76 6.99 -1.11
C GLN A 76 -5.52 8.12 -1.79
N LYS A 77 -4.77 8.98 -2.49
CA LYS A 77 -5.29 10.00 -3.38
C LYS A 77 -4.40 10.04 -4.61
N SER A 78 -5.02 10.19 -5.78
CA SER A 78 -4.32 10.40 -7.05
C SER A 78 -3.81 11.85 -7.21
N ARG A 79 -4.18 12.77 -6.30
CA ARG A 79 -3.79 14.18 -6.27
C ARG A 79 -3.70 14.73 -4.85
#